data_AF-A0A8C5ZMV2-F1
#
_entry.id   AF-A0A8C5ZMV2-F1
#
_cell.length_a   1.000
_cell.length_b   1.000
_cell.length_c   1.000
_cell.angle_alpha   90.00
_cell.angle_beta   90.00
_cell.angle_gamma   90.00
#
_symmetry.space_group_name_H-M   'P 1'
#
loop_
_entity.id
_entity.type
_entity.pdbx_description
1 polymer ?
#
loop_
_entity_poly.entity_id
_entity_poly.type
_entity_poly.pdbx_seq_one_letter_code
_entity_poly.pdbx_strand_id
1 'polypeptide(L)'
;MESTSKAFLLTILEDLIEEELSKFKFRLTSIPLAAGYDHIRRGTLQQANALTLADLLIQYYGEEYSKTVTHEVLKAINQRSLAEKIKKFLFNFFAQFFWRENYQGLNLAALDH
;
A
#
# COMPACT_ATOMS: atom_id res chain seq x y z
N MET A 1 -16.92 10.62 -4.98
CA MET A 1 -15.52 10.93 -5.32
C MET A 1 -14.82 9.61 -5.45
N GLU A 2 -14.45 9.20 -6.66
CA GLU A 2 -13.81 7.92 -6.90
C GLU A 2 -12.48 7.86 -6.12
N SER A 3 -12.42 6.85 -5.24
CA SER A 3 -11.47 6.59 -4.17
C SER A 3 -10.02 6.98 -4.51
N THR A 4 -9.55 8.13 -4.01
CA THR A 4 -8.13 8.55 -4.06
C THR A 4 -7.19 7.44 -3.57
N SER A 5 -7.66 6.63 -2.62
CA SER A 5 -6.95 5.45 -2.11
C SER A 5 -6.74 4.37 -3.17
N LYS A 6 -7.77 4.07 -3.98
CA LYS A 6 -7.70 3.05 -5.04
C LYS A 6 -6.75 3.48 -6.15
N ALA A 7 -6.90 4.72 -6.61
CA ALA A 7 -6.03 5.27 -7.65
C ALA A 7 -4.56 5.25 -7.20
N PHE A 8 -4.29 5.59 -5.95
CA PHE A 8 -2.95 5.54 -5.39
C PHE A 8 -2.39 4.12 -5.32
N LEU A 9 -3.15 3.16 -4.77
CA LEU A 9 -2.74 1.75 -4.74
C LEU A 9 -2.48 1.23 -6.15
N LEU A 10 -3.35 1.56 -7.09
CA LEU A 10 -3.20 1.17 -8.49
C LEU A 10 -1.89 1.70 -9.08
N THR A 11 -1.60 3.00 -8.94
CA THR A 11 -0.34 3.57 -9.45
C THR A 11 0.89 2.86 -8.90
N ILE A 12 0.89 2.48 -7.62
CA ILE A 12 2.02 1.73 -7.05
C ILE A 12 2.08 0.30 -7.60
N LEU A 13 0.94 -0.35 -7.74
CA LEU A 13 0.87 -1.71 -8.28
C LEU A 13 1.19 -1.77 -9.78
N GLU A 14 0.97 -0.69 -10.53
CA GLU A 14 1.40 -0.55 -11.94
C GLU A 14 2.89 -0.22 -12.08
N ASP A 15 3.50 0.45 -11.09
CA ASP A 15 4.96 0.68 -11.03
C ASP A 15 5.72 -0.64 -10.72
N LEU A 16 5.01 -1.68 -10.25
CA LEU A 16 5.57 -3.03 -10.07
C LEU A 16 5.64 -3.77 -11.42
N ILE A 17 6.81 -4.31 -11.73
CA ILE A 17 6.96 -5.26 -12.84
C ILE A 17 6.28 -6.61 -12.52
N GLU A 18 6.00 -7.40 -13.55
CA GLU A 18 5.26 -8.66 -13.44
C GLU A 18 5.87 -9.65 -12.42
N GLU A 19 7.21 -9.75 -12.37
CA GLU A 19 7.91 -10.59 -11.39
C GLU A 19 7.64 -10.14 -9.95
N GLU A 20 7.67 -8.84 -9.70
CA GLU A 20 7.46 -8.25 -8.38
C GLU A 20 6.00 -8.34 -7.96
N LEU A 21 5.09 -8.18 -8.91
CA LEU A 21 3.65 -8.36 -8.72
C LEU A 21 3.33 -9.83 -8.38
N SER A 22 4.03 -10.79 -8.98
CA SER A 22 3.95 -12.21 -8.63
C SER A 22 4.44 -12.48 -7.20
N LYS A 23 5.60 -11.92 -6.82
CA LYS A 23 6.12 -11.99 -5.44
C LYS A 23 5.17 -11.31 -4.45
N PHE A 24 4.57 -10.18 -4.82
CA PHE A 24 3.58 -9.46 -4.02
C PHE A 24 2.37 -10.36 -3.72
N LYS A 25 1.78 -10.98 -4.76
CA LYS A 25 0.66 -11.94 -4.60
C LYS A 25 1.04 -13.11 -3.68
N PHE A 26 2.25 -13.64 -3.82
CA PHE A 26 2.73 -14.72 -2.96
C PHE A 26 2.88 -14.27 -1.51
N ARG A 27 3.50 -13.12 -1.27
CA ARG A 27 3.69 -12.56 0.07
C ARG A 27 2.37 -12.16 0.71
N LEU A 28 1.42 -11.62 -0.05
CA LEU A 28 0.08 -11.30 0.46
C LEU A 28 -0.62 -12.51 1.09
N THR A 29 -0.42 -13.71 0.52
CA THR A 29 -0.94 -14.96 1.10
C THR A 29 -0.18 -15.45 2.33
N SER A 30 0.99 -14.89 2.62
CA SER A 30 1.94 -15.39 3.61
C SER A 30 2.21 -14.42 4.76
N ILE A 31 1.87 -13.13 4.63
CA ILE A 31 2.04 -12.14 5.70
C ILE A 31 1.01 -12.36 6.82
N PRO A 32 1.36 -12.08 8.08
CA PRO A 32 0.38 -12.08 9.15
C PRO A 32 -0.59 -10.89 8.99
N LEU A 33 -1.86 -11.19 8.83
CA LEU A 33 -2.94 -10.19 8.85
C LEU A 33 -3.39 -9.92 10.30
N ALA A 34 -4.04 -8.78 10.51
CA ALA A 34 -4.61 -8.43 11.81
C ALA A 34 -5.76 -9.38 12.16
N ALA A 35 -6.00 -9.57 13.46
CA ALA A 35 -7.05 -10.47 13.95
C ALA A 35 -8.42 -10.06 13.37
N GLY A 36 -9.09 -11.02 12.71
CA GLY A 36 -10.38 -10.81 12.05
C GLY A 36 -10.32 -10.61 10.54
N TYR A 37 -9.12 -10.50 9.95
CA TYR A 37 -8.94 -10.48 8.50
C TYR A 37 -8.46 -11.83 7.98
N ASP A 38 -9.07 -12.26 6.87
CA ASP A 38 -8.74 -13.52 6.21
C ASP A 38 -7.91 -13.30 4.95
N HIS A 39 -7.16 -14.32 4.56
CA HIS A 39 -6.27 -14.23 3.42
C HIS A 39 -7.08 -14.38 2.13
N ILE A 40 -6.87 -13.45 1.19
CA ILE A 40 -7.48 -13.57 -0.15
C ILE A 40 -6.96 -14.85 -0.80
N ARG A 41 -7.88 -15.62 -1.42
CA ARG A 41 -7.54 -16.89 -2.07
C ARG A 41 -6.46 -16.68 -3.13
N ARG A 42 -5.41 -17.52 -3.09
CA ARG A 42 -4.27 -17.47 -4.02
C ARG A 42 -4.70 -17.52 -5.48
N GLY A 43 -5.69 -18.33 -5.85
CA GLY A 43 -6.16 -18.44 -7.23
C GLY A 43 -6.68 -17.10 -7.78
N THR A 44 -7.48 -16.39 -6.98
CA THR A 44 -8.00 -15.06 -7.32
C THR A 44 -6.86 -14.05 -7.42
N LEU A 45 -5.90 -14.08 -6.50
CA LEU A 45 -4.72 -13.21 -6.55
C LEU A 45 -3.87 -13.45 -7.79
N GLN A 46 -3.64 -14.72 -8.18
CA GLN A 46 -2.83 -15.04 -9.35
C GLN A 46 -3.44 -14.46 -10.63
N GLN A 47 -4.75 -14.55 -10.80
CA GLN A 47 -5.47 -14.00 -11.96
C GLN A 47 -5.72 -12.48 -11.89
N ALA A 48 -5.59 -11.85 -10.71
CA ALA A 48 -5.84 -10.43 -10.55
C ALA A 48 -4.74 -9.57 -11.21
N ASN A 49 -5.14 -8.61 -12.04
CA ASN A 49 -4.26 -7.53 -12.52
C ASN A 49 -4.09 -6.45 -11.45
N ALA A 50 -3.15 -5.51 -11.62
CA ALA A 50 -2.91 -4.41 -10.69
C ALA A 50 -4.21 -3.69 -10.25
N LEU A 51 -5.11 -3.43 -11.21
CA LEU A 51 -6.43 -2.83 -10.96
C LEU A 51 -7.34 -3.71 -10.13
N THR A 52 -7.49 -4.97 -10.50
CA THR A 52 -8.30 -5.94 -9.75
C THR A 52 -7.74 -6.17 -8.36
N LEU A 53 -6.40 -6.16 -8.22
CA LEU A 53 -5.71 -6.35 -6.96
C LEU A 53 -5.94 -5.15 -6.02
N ALA A 54 -5.83 -3.92 -6.52
CA ALA A 54 -6.16 -2.73 -5.74
C ALA A 54 -7.62 -2.75 -5.24
N ASP A 55 -8.54 -3.17 -6.10
CA ASP A 55 -9.96 -3.28 -5.77
C ASP A 55 -10.21 -4.35 -4.70
N LEU A 56 -9.63 -5.54 -4.86
CA LEU A 56 -9.70 -6.62 -3.88
C LEU A 56 -9.14 -6.22 -2.53
N LEU A 57 -8.00 -5.52 -2.50
CA LEU A 57 -7.42 -5.03 -1.26
C LEU A 57 -8.38 -4.08 -0.53
N ILE A 58 -9.00 -3.14 -1.24
CA ILE A 58 -9.96 -2.21 -0.64
C ILE A 58 -11.24 -2.95 -0.21
N GLN A 59 -11.72 -3.90 -1.01
CA GLN A 59 -12.95 -4.63 -0.71
C GLN A 59 -12.81 -5.56 0.50
N TYR A 60 -11.66 -6.23 0.65
CA TYR A 60 -11.42 -7.17 1.75
C TYR A 60 -10.88 -6.50 3.01
N TYR A 61 -9.95 -5.55 2.85
CA TYR A 61 -9.25 -4.93 3.97
C TYR A 61 -9.78 -3.53 4.32
N GLY A 62 -10.44 -2.85 3.38
CA GLY A 62 -10.86 -1.46 3.52
C GLY A 62 -9.80 -0.48 3.03
N GLU A 63 -10.18 0.79 2.79
CA GLU A 63 -9.29 1.81 2.20
C GLU A 63 -8.05 2.14 3.04
N GLU A 64 -8.14 2.13 4.36
CA GLU A 64 -6.99 2.43 5.23
C GLU A 64 -6.08 1.22 5.42
N TYR A 65 -6.65 0.08 5.80
CA TYR A 65 -5.87 -1.12 6.11
C TYR A 65 -5.19 -1.70 4.86
N SER A 66 -5.83 -1.61 3.69
CA SER A 66 -5.22 -2.01 2.41
C SER A 66 -3.89 -1.31 2.13
N LYS A 67 -3.74 -0.03 2.51
CA LYS A 67 -2.49 0.71 2.33
C LYS A 67 -1.39 0.19 3.23
N THR A 68 -1.72 -0.07 4.50
CA THR A 68 -0.79 -0.66 5.47
C THR A 68 -0.33 -2.05 5.04
N VAL A 69 -1.28 -2.89 4.60
CA VAL A 69 -0.99 -4.23 4.06
C VAL A 69 -0.07 -4.12 2.84
N THR A 70 -0.39 -3.24 1.88
CA THR A 70 0.42 -3.04 0.67
C THR A 70 1.84 -2.61 1.02
N HIS A 71 2.00 -1.69 1.97
CA HIS A 71 3.30 -1.25 2.46
C HIS A 71 4.13 -2.40 3.06
N GLU A 72 3.52 -3.23 3.93
CA GLU A 72 4.22 -4.37 4.55
C GLU A 72 4.60 -5.43 3.51
N VAL A 73 3.74 -5.71 2.53
CA VAL A 73 4.06 -6.66 1.45
C VAL A 73 5.19 -6.15 0.57
N LEU A 74 5.19 -4.86 0.20
CA LEU A 74 6.27 -4.25 -0.57
C LEU A 74 7.61 -4.33 0.15
N LYS A 75 7.59 -4.09 1.48
CA LYS A 75 8.76 -4.26 2.33
C LYS A 75 9.23 -5.73 2.34
N ALA A 76 8.30 -6.69 2.36
CA ALA A 76 8.59 -8.13 2.36
C ALA A 76 9.14 -8.67 1.03
N ILE A 77 8.83 -8.04 -0.10
CA ILE A 77 9.45 -8.35 -1.41
C ILE A 77 10.75 -7.57 -1.66
N ASN A 78 11.24 -6.82 -0.65
CA ASN A 78 12.43 -5.98 -0.72
C ASN A 78 12.32 -4.80 -1.72
N GLN A 79 11.09 -4.36 -2.03
CA GLN A 79 10.82 -3.16 -2.84
C GLN A 79 10.87 -1.90 -1.99
N ARG A 80 12.08 -1.55 -1.53
CA ARG A 80 12.29 -0.38 -0.66
C ARG A 80 11.90 0.94 -1.34
N SER A 81 12.20 1.09 -2.64
CA SER A 81 11.88 2.30 -3.39
C SER A 81 10.37 2.58 -3.45
N LEU A 82 9.56 1.55 -3.72
CA LEU A 82 8.10 1.67 -3.76
C LEU A 82 7.50 1.78 -2.36
N ALA A 83 8.04 1.05 -1.39
CA ALA A 83 7.63 1.16 0.01
C ALA A 83 7.87 2.58 0.54
N GLU A 84 8.97 3.23 0.17
CA GLU A 84 9.25 4.62 0.53
C GLU A 84 8.29 5.62 -0.15
N LYS A 85 7.91 5.40 -1.43
CA LYS A 85 6.87 6.21 -2.09
C LYS A 85 5.54 6.12 -1.33
N ILE A 86 5.11 4.90 -0.98
CA ILE A 86 3.89 4.70 -0.16
C ILE A 86 4.03 5.33 1.20
N LYS A 87 5.17 5.15 1.88
CA LYS A 87 5.41 5.74 3.19
C LYS A 87 5.36 7.26 3.13
N LYS A 88 5.92 7.91 2.12
CA LYS A 88 5.84 9.36 1.93
C LYS A 88 4.41 9.83 1.69
N PHE A 89 3.64 9.09 0.89
CA PHE A 89 2.24 9.43 0.64
C PHE A 89 1.38 9.24 1.89
N LEU A 90 1.51 8.10 2.57
CA LEU A 90 0.89 7.84 3.86
C LEU A 90 1.32 8.89 4.88
N PHE A 91 2.60 9.22 4.96
CA PHE A 91 3.10 10.25 5.85
C PHE A 91 2.50 11.62 5.51
N ASN A 92 2.39 12.02 4.25
CA ASN A 92 1.78 13.30 3.87
C ASN A 92 0.26 13.31 4.15
N PHE A 93 -0.41 12.20 3.89
CA PHE A 93 -1.84 12.03 4.15
C PHE A 93 -2.15 12.01 5.65
N PHE A 94 -1.40 11.23 6.42
CA PHE A 94 -1.48 11.22 7.88
C PHE A 94 -0.98 12.53 8.47
N ALA A 95 0.05 13.19 7.94
CA ALA A 95 0.50 14.50 8.41
C ALA A 95 -0.64 15.51 8.32
N GLN A 96 -1.43 15.55 7.24
CA GLN A 96 -2.60 16.44 7.21
C GLN A 96 -3.63 16.17 8.32
N PHE A 97 -3.68 14.95 8.86
CA PHE A 97 -4.58 14.57 9.96
C PHE A 97 -3.91 14.66 11.36
N PHE A 98 -2.60 14.43 11.43
CA PHE A 98 -1.78 14.27 12.64
C PHE A 98 -1.05 15.58 13.02
N TRP A 99 -0.89 16.51 12.09
CA TRP A 99 -0.26 17.83 12.31
C TRP A 99 -1.13 18.78 13.15
N ARG A 100 -2.33 18.37 13.59
CA ARG A 100 -3.11 19.15 14.55
C ARG A 100 -2.50 19.16 15.96
N GLU A 101 -1.73 18.13 16.36
CA GLU A 101 -1.33 18.02 17.78
C GLU A 101 0.17 17.81 18.08
N ASN A 102 1.06 17.37 17.17
CA ASN A 102 2.44 17.07 17.63
C ASN A 102 3.55 16.94 16.56
N TYR A 103 3.89 17.97 15.78
CA TYR A 103 5.13 17.96 14.97
C TYR A 103 5.81 19.33 14.83
N GLN A 104 6.36 19.86 15.92
CA GLN A 104 7.44 20.84 15.88
C GLN A 104 8.76 20.06 15.80
N GLY A 105 9.33 19.84 14.60
CA GLY A 105 10.70 19.29 14.53
C GLY A 105 11.15 18.62 13.23
N LEU A 106 10.28 18.32 12.27
CA LEU A 106 10.76 17.88 10.96
C LEU A 106 10.89 19.07 10.02
N ASN A 107 12.14 19.49 9.80
CA ASN A 107 12.51 20.43 8.77
C ASN A 107 12.15 19.84 7.39
N LEU A 108 11.00 20.24 6.87
CA LEU A 108 10.48 19.86 5.54
C LEU A 108 11.11 20.67 4.40
N ALA A 109 12.10 21.53 4.65
CA ALA A 109 12.75 22.36 3.64
C ALA A 109 13.79 21.63 2.76
N ALA A 110 13.87 20.29 2.80
CA ALA A 110 14.84 19.52 2.00
C ALA A 110 14.24 18.87 0.73
N LEU A 111 13.00 19.20 0.37
CA LEU A 111 12.30 18.57 -0.76
C LEU A 111 11.59 19.58 -1.67
N ASP A 112 12.12 20.78 -1.75
CA ASP A 112 11.79 21.75 -2.81
C ASP A 112 13.09 22.48 -3.19
N HIS A 113 13.44 22.42 -4.48
CA HIS A 113 14.59 23.09 -5.07
C HIS A 113 14.13 24.39 -5.72
#